data_AF-W2LZW1-F1
#
_entry.id   AF-W2LZW1-F1
#
_cell.length_a   1.000
_cell.length_b   1.000
_cell.length_c   1.000
_cell.angle_alpha   90.00
_cell.angle_beta   90.00
_cell.angle_gamma   90.00
#
_symmetry.space_group_name_H-M   'P 1'
#
loop_
_entity.id
_entity.type
_entity.pdbx_description
1 polymer ?
#
loop_
_entity_poly.entity_id
_entity_poly.type
_entity_poly.pdbx_seq_one_letter_code
_entity_poly.pdbx_strand_id
1 'polypeptide(L)'
;ETAVNYFRTRDTPEVEHTGARGGRTIARAITSIRSAPIIFFCKRPDLTIINKVIVYVRRNEQTHTLRIVHVFSDEESDAPVLESFRNLAMLFDSMYPKIRIDFVSVQGDFNPATIEWLSKKMDVPRSMMFITQPDMVSAERVSSVGVRVITA
;
A
#
# COMPACT_ATOMS: atom_id res chain seq x y z
N GLU A 1 -41.45 43.75 -9.27
CA GLU A 1 -41.56 43.22 -7.89
C GLU A 1 -42.64 42.14 -7.88
N THR A 2 -42.48 40.90 -7.46
CA THR A 2 -41.35 40.15 -6.88
C THR A 2 -41.67 38.68 -7.10
N ALA A 3 -40.77 37.94 -7.76
CA ALA A 3 -40.82 36.49 -7.84
C ALA A 3 -39.71 35.92 -6.94
N VAL A 4 -40.07 35.20 -5.87
CA VAL A 4 -39.12 34.34 -5.15
C VAL A 4 -39.81 33.05 -4.68
N ASN A 5 -39.71 32.05 -5.55
CA ASN A 5 -39.23 30.69 -5.29
C ASN A 5 -39.73 29.90 -4.06
N TYR A 6 -40.62 28.96 -4.39
CA TYR A 6 -40.60 27.57 -3.92
C TYR A 6 -39.17 26.99 -3.96
N PHE A 7 -38.70 26.35 -2.89
CA PHE A 7 -38.21 24.96 -2.85
C PHE A 7 -37.43 24.68 -1.56
N ARG A 8 -38.05 23.83 -0.75
CA ARG A 8 -37.58 23.14 0.44
C ARG A 8 -36.24 22.42 0.16
N THR A 9 -35.13 22.91 0.73
CA THR A 9 -33.85 22.20 0.73
C THR A 9 -33.95 20.97 1.62
N ARG A 10 -33.65 19.81 1.03
CA ARG A 10 -33.55 18.51 1.71
C ARG A 10 -32.30 18.47 2.60
N ASP A 11 -32.44 17.71 3.67
CA ASP A 11 -31.49 17.44 4.75
C ASP A 11 -30.03 17.28 4.30
N THR A 12 -29.18 18.15 4.82
CA THR A 12 -27.77 17.84 5.06
C THR A 12 -27.67 17.13 6.41
N PRO A 13 -26.99 15.99 6.54
CA PRO A 13 -26.83 15.36 7.84
C PRO A 13 -26.00 16.28 8.73
N GLU A 14 -26.58 16.68 9.87
CA GLU A 14 -25.90 17.37 10.95
C GLU A 14 -24.68 16.54 11.36
N VAL A 15 -23.49 17.03 11.05
CA VAL A 15 -22.27 16.51 11.66
C VAL A 15 -22.29 17.00 13.10
N GLU A 16 -22.73 16.14 14.02
CA GLU A 16 -22.67 16.38 15.46
C GLU A 16 -21.22 16.70 15.84
N HIS A 17 -20.99 17.96 16.19
CA HIS A 17 -19.71 18.43 16.69
C HIS A 17 -19.58 18.02 18.16
N THR A 18 -19.06 16.82 18.43
CA THR A 18 -18.68 16.43 19.80
C THR A 18 -17.43 17.20 20.22
N GLY A 19 -17.66 18.27 20.98
CA GLY A 19 -16.69 19.26 21.45
C GLY A 19 -15.65 18.79 22.47
N ALA A 20 -15.14 17.56 22.37
CA ALA A 20 -14.03 17.08 23.18
C ALA A 20 -12.74 17.08 22.37
N ARG A 21 -11.64 17.58 22.96
CA ARG A 21 -10.26 17.44 22.42
C ARG A 21 -9.89 15.99 22.05
N GLY A 22 -10.63 15.00 22.54
CA GLY A 22 -10.52 13.58 22.16
C GLY A 22 -11.02 13.24 20.75
N GLY A 23 -12.09 13.84 20.25
CA GLY A 23 -12.68 13.50 18.93
C GLY A 23 -11.74 13.84 17.76
N ARG A 24 -11.09 15.01 17.83
CA ARG A 24 -10.07 15.42 16.85
C ARG A 24 -8.80 14.56 16.92
N THR A 25 -8.44 14.09 18.12
CA THR A 25 -7.24 13.27 18.33
C THR A 25 -7.46 11.84 17.83
N ILE A 26 -8.63 11.26 18.08
CA ILE A 26 -9.02 9.95 17.55
C ILE A 26 -9.16 10.02 16.03
N ALA A 27 -9.83 11.03 15.47
CA ALA A 27 -9.93 11.20 14.01
C ALA A 27 -8.55 11.40 13.35
N ARG A 28 -7.63 12.14 13.98
CA ARG A 28 -6.24 12.27 13.51
C ARG A 28 -5.47 10.97 13.59
N ALA A 29 -5.60 10.22 14.69
CA ALA A 29 -4.97 8.89 14.82
C ALA A 29 -5.53 7.91 13.79
N ILE A 30 -6.85 7.90 13.57
CA ILE A 30 -7.50 7.10 12.50
C ILE A 30 -6.98 7.54 11.12
N THR A 31 -6.82 8.83 10.88
CA THR A 31 -6.29 9.36 9.62
C THR A 31 -4.81 9.02 9.43
N SER A 32 -4.00 9.05 10.50
CA SER A 32 -2.59 8.65 10.44
C SER A 32 -2.45 7.13 10.27
N ILE A 33 -3.34 6.33 10.86
CA ILE A 33 -3.44 4.87 10.60
C ILE A 33 -3.78 4.61 9.12
N ARG A 34 -4.69 5.39 8.53
CA ARG A 34 -5.07 5.32 7.10
C ARG A 34 -3.98 5.79 6.12
N SER A 35 -2.88 6.35 6.64
CA SER A 35 -1.80 6.94 5.84
C SER A 35 -0.57 6.03 5.65
N ALA A 36 -0.44 4.98 6.46
CA ALA A 36 0.71 4.08 6.36
C ALA A 36 0.65 3.30 5.03
N PRO A 37 1.71 3.34 4.21
CA PRO A 37 1.73 2.63 2.94
C PRO A 37 1.87 1.13 3.18
N ILE A 38 1.21 0.32 2.36
CA ILE A 38 1.52 -1.11 2.29
C ILE A 38 2.76 -1.30 1.42
N ILE A 39 3.69 -2.09 1.91
CA ILE A 39 4.85 -2.53 1.14
C ILE A 39 4.53 -3.89 0.53
N PHE A 40 4.64 -4.03 -0.78
CA PHE A 40 4.54 -5.31 -1.45
C PHE A 40 5.88 -5.69 -2.07
N PHE A 41 6.46 -6.79 -1.59
CA PHE A 41 7.70 -7.33 -2.12
C PHE A 41 7.43 -8.14 -3.38
N CYS A 42 8.09 -7.79 -4.47
CA CYS A 42 7.89 -8.41 -5.77
C CYS A 42 9.22 -8.82 -6.39
N LYS A 43 9.36 -10.11 -6.72
CA LYS A 43 10.59 -10.64 -7.32
C LYS A 43 10.71 -10.35 -8.81
N ARG A 44 9.60 -10.32 -9.56
CA ARG A 44 9.59 -10.10 -11.02
C ARG A 44 8.45 -9.16 -11.41
N PRO A 45 8.61 -8.37 -12.49
CA PRO A 45 7.59 -7.43 -12.97
C PRO A 45 6.46 -8.21 -13.67
N ASP A 46 5.57 -8.83 -12.89
CA ASP A 46 4.43 -9.61 -13.36
C ASP A 46 3.12 -8.81 -13.20
N LEU A 47 2.53 -8.43 -14.33
CA LEU A 47 1.29 -7.65 -14.39
C LEU A 47 0.12 -8.36 -13.68
N THR A 48 0.01 -9.67 -13.81
CA THR A 48 -1.11 -10.44 -13.25
C THR A 48 -1.01 -10.48 -11.73
N ILE A 49 0.18 -10.78 -11.20
CA ILE A 49 0.45 -10.80 -9.76
C ILE A 49 0.21 -9.42 -9.14
N ILE A 50 0.81 -8.37 -9.70
CA ILE A 50 0.66 -7.01 -9.16
C ILE A 50 -0.81 -6.57 -9.19
N ASN A 51 -1.56 -6.88 -10.25
CA ASN A 51 -2.98 -6.56 -10.33
C ASN A 51 -3.79 -7.25 -9.23
N LYS A 52 -3.53 -8.54 -8.98
CA LYS A 52 -4.18 -9.30 -7.89
C LYS A 52 -3.89 -8.68 -6.53
N VAL A 53 -2.65 -8.26 -6.29
CA VAL A 53 -2.27 -7.55 -5.05
C VAL A 53 -3.00 -6.22 -4.91
N ILE A 54 -3.06 -5.40 -5.96
CA ILE A 54 -3.78 -4.12 -5.92
C ILE A 54 -5.26 -4.34 -5.58
N VAL A 55 -5.90 -5.33 -6.21
CA VAL A 55 -7.29 -5.69 -5.93
C VAL A 55 -7.47 -6.17 -4.49
N TYR A 56 -6.54 -6.98 -3.98
CA TYR A 56 -6.56 -7.43 -2.58
C TYR A 56 -6.48 -6.24 -1.61
N VAL A 57 -5.46 -5.38 -1.78
CA VAL A 57 -5.24 -4.20 -0.93
C VAL A 57 -6.47 -3.30 -0.93
N ARG A 58 -7.03 -3.00 -2.10
CA ARG A 58 -8.21 -2.14 -2.22
C ARG A 58 -9.46 -2.71 -1.55
N ARG A 59 -9.58 -4.04 -1.46
CA ARG A 59 -10.76 -4.71 -0.90
C ARG A 59 -10.65 -4.96 0.61
N ASN A 60 -9.44 -5.21 1.10
CA ASN A 60 -9.24 -5.77 2.44
C ASN A 60 -8.44 -4.87 3.38
N GLU A 61 -7.74 -3.85 2.86
CA GLU A 61 -6.84 -3.02 3.65
C GLU A 61 -7.31 -1.56 3.70
N GLN A 62 -7.21 -0.94 4.87
CA GLN A 62 -7.57 0.48 5.06
C GLN A 62 -6.37 1.40 4.74
N THR A 63 -5.86 1.35 3.50
CA THR A 63 -4.80 2.25 3.01
C THR A 63 -5.10 2.77 1.61
N HIS A 64 -4.47 3.89 1.26
CA HIS A 64 -4.54 4.50 -0.06
C HIS A 64 -3.16 4.56 -0.73
N THR A 65 -2.16 3.84 -0.21
CA THR A 65 -0.82 3.83 -0.78
C THR A 65 -0.26 2.41 -0.78
N LEU A 66 0.16 1.96 -1.95
CA LEU A 66 0.87 0.71 -2.18
C LEU A 66 2.24 1.04 -2.74
N ARG A 67 3.28 0.46 -2.16
CA ARG A 67 4.65 0.59 -2.65
C ARG A 67 5.17 -0.77 -3.04
N ILE A 68 5.44 -0.93 -4.32
CA ILE A 68 6.06 -2.12 -4.89
C ILE A 68 7.56 -2.03 -4.61
N VAL A 69 8.10 -2.99 -3.87
CA VAL A 69 9.52 -3.06 -3.53
C VAL A 69 10.14 -4.26 -4.23
N HIS A 70 11.16 -4.00 -5.05
CA HIS A 70 11.98 -5.03 -5.65
C HIS A 70 13.35 -5.03 -4.98
N VAL A 71 13.70 -6.16 -4.35
CA VAL A 71 15.02 -6.38 -3.75
C VAL A 71 15.84 -7.23 -4.72
N PHE A 72 17.03 -6.76 -5.09
CA PHE A 72 17.88 -7.39 -6.11
C PHE A 72 19.35 -7.39 -5.69
N SER A 73 20.09 -8.46 -6.03
CA SER A 73 21.54 -8.51 -5.87
C SER A 73 22.27 -7.82 -7.04
N ASP A 74 23.57 -7.57 -6.90
CA ASP A 74 24.39 -6.95 -7.96
C ASP A 74 24.38 -7.76 -9.27
N GLU A 75 24.29 -9.08 -9.15
CA GLU A 75 24.20 -10.01 -10.27
C GLU A 75 22.85 -9.91 -11.00
N GLU A 76 21.79 -9.49 -10.30
CA GLU A 76 20.43 -9.29 -10.79
C GLU A 76 20.11 -7.83 -11.13
N SER A 77 21.11 -6.93 -11.08
CA SER A 77 20.95 -5.50 -11.40
C SER A 77 20.76 -5.27 -12.91
N ASP A 78 19.67 -5.78 -13.46
CA ASP A 78 19.28 -5.64 -14.86
C ASP A 78 18.43 -4.39 -15.05
N ALA A 79 18.98 -3.36 -15.69
CA ALA A 79 18.29 -2.10 -15.95
C ALA A 79 16.91 -2.28 -16.64
N PRO A 80 16.77 -3.15 -17.66
CA PRO A 80 15.48 -3.58 -18.21
C PRO A 80 14.41 -4.02 -17.20
N VAL A 81 14.80 -4.75 -16.14
CA VAL A 81 13.85 -5.23 -15.12
C VAL A 81 13.35 -4.07 -14.27
N LEU A 82 14.25 -3.18 -13.84
CA LEU A 82 13.88 -1.99 -13.08
C LEU A 82 12.98 -1.06 -13.89
N GLU A 83 13.26 -0.90 -15.17
CA GLU A 83 12.43 -0.13 -16.10
C GLU A 83 11.05 -0.75 -16.28
N SER A 84 10.96 -2.08 -16.39
CA SER A 84 9.68 -2.79 -16.45
C SER A 84 8.84 -2.56 -15.20
N PHE A 85 9.44 -2.59 -14.02
CA PHE A 85 8.75 -2.27 -12.78
C PHE A 85 8.24 -0.82 -12.73
N ARG A 86 9.06 0.15 -13.17
CA ARG A 86 8.65 1.57 -13.24
C ARG A 86 7.44 1.74 -14.15
N ASN A 87 7.49 1.15 -15.34
CA ASN A 87 6.39 1.20 -16.30
C ASN A 87 5.11 0.57 -15.76
N LEU A 88 5.21 -0.59 -15.09
CA LEU A 88 4.06 -1.21 -14.45
C LEU A 88 3.48 -0.35 -13.32
N ALA A 89 4.32 0.22 -12.46
CA ALA A 89 3.84 1.09 -11.38
C ALA A 89 3.11 2.32 -11.93
N MET A 90 3.67 2.99 -12.95
CA MET A 90 3.03 4.12 -13.62
C MET A 90 1.70 3.74 -14.27
N LEU A 91 1.65 2.59 -14.97
CA LEU A 91 0.44 2.07 -15.58
C LEU A 91 -0.64 1.84 -14.52
N PHE A 92 -0.30 1.18 -13.42
CA PHE A 92 -1.25 0.88 -12.36
C PHE A 92 -1.71 2.11 -11.58
N ASP A 93 -0.82 3.07 -11.30
CA ASP A 93 -1.18 4.34 -10.64
C ASP A 93 -2.23 5.11 -11.47
N SER A 94 -2.07 5.12 -12.80
CA SER A 94 -3.05 5.70 -13.74
C SER A 94 -4.38 4.92 -13.78
N MET A 95 -4.33 3.59 -13.79
CA MET A 95 -5.55 2.75 -13.85
C MET A 95 -6.34 2.75 -12.53
N TYR A 96 -5.70 3.01 -11.39
CA TYR A 96 -6.29 2.91 -10.07
C TYR A 96 -6.22 4.23 -9.27
N PRO A 97 -6.94 5.29 -9.67
CA PRO A 97 -6.78 6.65 -9.12
C PRO A 97 -7.13 6.81 -7.63
N LYS A 98 -7.71 5.78 -6.99
CA LYS A 98 -8.06 5.79 -5.56
C LYS A 98 -6.94 5.23 -4.66
N ILE A 99 -5.86 4.72 -5.24
CA ILE A 99 -4.69 4.20 -4.52
C ILE A 99 -3.44 4.71 -5.23
N ARG A 100 -2.55 5.36 -4.49
CA ARG A 100 -1.23 5.75 -5.00
C ARG A 100 -0.35 4.52 -5.09
N ILE A 101 0.29 4.31 -6.23
CA ILE A 101 1.16 3.17 -6.48
C ILE A 101 2.56 3.68 -6.80
N ASP A 102 3.50 3.39 -5.89
CA ASP A 102 4.90 3.77 -6.04
C ASP A 102 5.78 2.53 -6.28
N PHE A 103 6.94 2.73 -6.91
CA PHE A 103 7.98 1.71 -7.05
C PHE A 103 9.28 2.11 -6.34
N VAL A 104 9.88 1.17 -5.62
CA VAL A 104 11.21 1.31 -5.00
C VAL A 104 12.05 0.06 -5.30
N SER A 105 13.28 0.30 -5.74
CA SER A 105 14.29 -0.72 -5.95
C SER A 105 15.31 -0.67 -4.80
N VAL A 106 15.67 -1.82 -4.24
CA VAL A 106 16.59 -1.96 -3.11
C VAL A 106 17.67 -2.97 -3.48
N GLN A 107 18.94 -2.56 -3.39
CA GLN A 107 20.08 -3.42 -3.63
C GLN A 107 20.38 -4.25 -2.36
N GLY A 108 20.54 -5.56 -2.51
CA GLY A 108 20.86 -6.51 -1.45
C GLY A 108 20.06 -7.82 -1.55
N ASP A 109 20.20 -8.67 -0.53
CA ASP A 109 19.48 -9.95 -0.46
C ASP A 109 18.13 -9.81 0.23
N PHE A 110 17.13 -10.57 -0.24
CA PHE A 110 15.84 -10.65 0.41
C PHE A 110 15.89 -11.60 1.62
N ASN A 111 16.14 -11.03 2.80
CA ASN A 111 16.28 -11.76 4.06
C ASN A 111 15.59 -11.00 5.23
N PRO A 112 15.45 -11.63 6.41
CA PRO A 112 14.82 -11.00 7.58
C PRO A 112 15.44 -9.66 8.00
N ALA A 113 16.77 -9.52 7.88
CA ALA A 113 17.47 -8.29 8.26
C ALA A 113 17.13 -7.14 7.30
N THR A 114 17.05 -7.40 6.00
CA THR A 114 16.61 -6.42 5.00
C THR A 114 15.17 -5.96 5.25
N ILE A 115 14.27 -6.90 5.61
CA ILE A 115 12.88 -6.57 5.95
C ILE A 115 12.80 -5.69 7.20
N GLU A 116 13.55 -6.02 8.25
CA GLU A 116 13.62 -5.19 9.45
C GLU A 116 14.21 -3.80 9.17
N TRP A 117 15.27 -3.75 8.38
CA TRP A 117 15.88 -2.48 7.96
C TRP A 117 14.87 -1.63 7.18
N LEU A 118 14.15 -2.20 6.22
CA LEU A 118 13.10 -1.51 5.47
C LEU A 118 11.96 -1.03 6.35
N SER A 119 11.56 -1.84 7.34
CA SER A 119 10.51 -1.47 8.29
C SER A 119 10.89 -0.21 9.08
N LYS A 120 12.12 -0.15 9.57
CA LYS A 120 12.65 1.04 10.27
C LYS A 120 12.88 2.21 9.31
N LYS A 121 13.38 1.95 8.09
CA LYS A 121 13.75 2.99 7.13
C LYS A 121 12.53 3.70 6.53
N MET A 122 11.45 2.95 6.29
CA MET A 122 10.21 3.47 5.72
C MET A 122 9.15 3.81 6.76
N ASP A 123 9.42 3.57 8.05
CA ASP A 123 8.46 3.71 9.15
C ASP A 123 7.14 2.93 8.89
N VAL A 124 7.28 1.70 8.40
CA VAL A 124 6.15 0.80 8.10
C VAL A 124 6.26 -0.45 8.96
N PRO A 125 5.22 -0.80 9.74
CA PRO A 125 5.26 -2.03 10.53
C PRO A 125 5.33 -3.26 9.61
N ARG A 126 6.04 -4.30 10.03
CA ARG A 126 6.19 -5.55 9.25
C ARG A 126 4.84 -6.20 8.89
N SER A 127 3.81 -5.99 9.72
CA SER A 127 2.43 -6.42 9.46
C SER A 127 1.75 -5.72 8.28
N MET A 128 2.30 -4.62 7.76
CA MET A 128 1.88 -3.94 6.52
C MET A 128 2.81 -4.25 5.34
N MET A 129 3.70 -5.23 5.49
CA MET A 129 4.56 -5.72 4.42
C MET A 129 4.07 -7.06 3.93
N PHE A 130 3.85 -7.18 2.63
CA PHE A 130 3.22 -8.32 1.98
C PHE A 130 4.18 -9.02 1.04
N ILE A 131 4.07 -10.34 0.99
CA ILE A 131 4.65 -11.20 -0.05
C ILE A 131 3.55 -12.01 -0.70
N THR A 132 3.69 -12.32 -1.99
CA THR A 132 2.92 -13.42 -2.58
C THR A 132 3.30 -14.71 -1.89
N GLN A 133 2.36 -15.64 -1.78
CA GLN A 133 2.66 -17.01 -1.34
C GLN A 133 3.91 -17.54 -2.06
N PRO A 134 5.04 -17.67 -1.35
CA PRO A 134 6.26 -18.17 -1.96
C PRO A 134 6.16 -19.69 -2.10
N ASP A 135 7.04 -20.27 -2.92
CA ASP A 135 7.23 -21.71 -2.95
C ASP A 135 7.64 -22.22 -1.54
N MET A 136 7.34 -23.48 -1.20
CA MET A 136 7.44 -24.01 0.18
C MET A 136 8.73 -23.65 0.94
N VAL A 137 9.88 -23.57 0.26
CA VAL A 137 11.21 -23.32 0.85
C VAL A 137 11.40 -21.87 1.30
N SER A 138 10.75 -20.91 0.65
CA SER A 138 10.88 -19.48 0.94
C SER A 138 9.83 -18.98 1.94
N ALA A 139 8.79 -19.76 2.22
CA ALA A 139 7.71 -19.40 3.16
C ALA A 139 8.17 -19.36 4.62
N GLU A 140 8.93 -20.37 5.09
CA GLU A 140 9.36 -20.45 6.49
C GLU A 140 10.33 -19.33 6.89
N ARG A 141 11.24 -18.95 5.97
CA ARG A 141 12.28 -17.95 6.25
C ARG A 141 11.72 -16.52 6.40
N VAL A 142 10.57 -16.24 5.77
CA VAL A 142 10.02 -14.89 5.68
C VAL A 142 8.77 -14.71 6.55
N SER A 143 7.96 -15.76 6.73
CA SER A 143 6.78 -15.71 7.60
C SER A 143 7.14 -15.50 9.08
N SER A 144 8.27 -16.04 9.53
CA SER A 144 8.77 -15.87 10.91
C SER A 144 9.11 -14.41 11.27
N VAL A 145 9.26 -13.53 10.28
CA VAL A 145 9.62 -12.11 10.45
C VAL A 145 8.39 -11.21 10.59
N GLY A 146 7.18 -11.77 10.57
CA GLY A 146 5.92 -11.02 10.74
C GLY A 146 5.43 -10.29 9.48
N VAL A 147 5.93 -10.70 8.31
CA VAL A 147 5.42 -10.29 6.99
C VAL A 147 4.16 -11.09 6.68
N ARG A 148 3.15 -10.45 6.07
CA ARG A 148 1.91 -11.12 5.69
C ARG A 148 2.03 -11.81 4.34
N VAL A 149 1.61 -13.07 4.29
CA VAL A 149 1.49 -13.82 3.04
C VAL A 149 0.10 -13.58 2.46
N ILE A 150 0.04 -13.21 1.18
CA ILE A 150 -1.22 -13.08 0.43
C ILE A 150 -1.24 -14.06 -0.73
N THR A 151 -2.40 -14.68 -0.95
CA THR A 151 -2.64 -15.51 -2.14
C THR A 151 -2.99 -14.57 -3.30
N ALA A 152 -2.09 -14.47 -4.28
CA ALA A 152 -2.31 -13.69 -5.51
C ALA A 152 -2.80 -14.59 -6.63
#